data_AF-A0A5B7TXG5-F1
#
_entry.id   AF-A0A5B7TXG5-F1
#
_cell.length_a   1.000
_cell.length_b   1.000
_cell.length_c   1.000
_cell.angle_alpha   90.00
_cell.angle_beta   90.00
_cell.angle_gamma   90.00
#
_symmetry.space_group_name_H-M   'P 1'
#
loop_
_entity.id
_entity.type
_entity.pdbx_description
1 polymer ?
#
loop_
_entity_poly.entity_id
_entity_poly.type
_entity_poly.pdbx_seq_one_letter_code
_entity_poly.pdbx_strand_id
1 'polypeptide(L)'
;MTTLFYKRKKFRTVSFDIKSLSEITFSTYQSLHSFYKTFENKEDYFTYFKTNGIETIVLDEAHHLKNAWWKCLYDLKQSSLYTIVALTATPPYDSDRSEITKYFQLCGDIDDEIATPDLVKEQNLCPHQDYVYLSKPSDIEINYIVNFRKEIAVFIDELKKDEIFKLFLQNHRFYKDPSTSIDELYGNPEFFSEIIIFLKSTREIIPFEKIQILGFEKEADVEIPPLTNDWVELLMPLLTPYMNYNILPQRNHILK
;
A
#
# COMPACT_ATOMS: atom_id res chain seq x y z
N MET A 1 21.48 -22.77 -27.48
CA MET A 1 22.01 -22.55 -26.12
C MET A 1 23.41 -21.97 -26.25
N THR A 2 23.47 -20.65 -26.40
CA THR A 2 24.69 -19.95 -26.82
C THR A 2 25.22 -19.19 -25.63
N THR A 3 26.28 -19.75 -25.03
CA THR A 3 27.36 -19.10 -24.25
C THR A 3 27.21 -17.59 -23.96
N LEU A 4 26.39 -17.18 -22.99
CA LEU A 4 26.36 -15.78 -22.53
C LEU A 4 27.53 -15.44 -21.58
N PHE A 5 28.12 -16.44 -20.91
CA PHE A 5 29.20 -16.24 -19.92
C PHE A 5 30.51 -16.97 -20.22
N TYR A 6 30.62 -17.70 -21.34
CA TYR A 6 31.73 -18.62 -21.61
C TYR A 6 32.75 -18.07 -22.61
N LYS A 7 33.39 -16.94 -22.32
CA LYS A 7 34.68 -16.62 -22.96
C LYS A 7 35.81 -17.23 -22.13
N ARG A 8 36.06 -18.54 -22.34
CA ARG A 8 37.32 -19.28 -22.06
C ARG A 8 37.62 -19.84 -20.65
N LYS A 9 36.71 -19.84 -19.67
CA LYS A 9 36.85 -20.64 -18.43
C LYS A 9 35.54 -21.35 -18.08
N LYS A 10 35.63 -22.61 -17.60
CA LYS A 10 34.50 -23.28 -16.96
C LYS A 10 34.41 -22.78 -15.52
N PHE A 11 33.26 -22.27 -15.09
CA PHE A 11 32.99 -22.06 -13.67
C PHE A 11 33.10 -23.42 -12.96
N ARG A 12 33.86 -23.48 -11.88
CA ARG A 12 34.17 -24.77 -11.22
C ARG A 12 33.34 -25.00 -9.97
N THR A 13 32.83 -23.93 -9.35
CA THR A 13 32.19 -24.00 -8.04
C THR A 13 30.92 -23.14 -7.98
N VAL A 14 29.88 -23.70 -7.39
CA VAL A 14 28.60 -23.04 -7.12
C VAL A 14 28.29 -23.23 -5.64
N SER A 15 27.75 -22.20 -5.00
CA SER A 15 27.30 -22.23 -3.61
C SER A 15 25.86 -21.75 -3.49
N PHE A 16 25.16 -22.28 -2.49
CA PHE A 16 23.84 -21.81 -2.07
C PHE A 16 23.88 -21.25 -0.63
N ASP A 17 25.07 -21.16 -0.05
CA ASP A 17 25.28 -20.64 1.31
C ASP A 17 26.03 -19.30 1.23
N ILE A 18 25.35 -18.23 1.67
CA ILE A 18 25.93 -16.88 1.70
C ILE A 18 27.09 -16.75 2.70
N LYS A 19 27.23 -17.70 3.64
CA LYS A 19 28.35 -17.79 4.58
C LYS A 19 29.58 -18.49 3.99
N SER A 20 29.41 -19.19 2.86
CA SER A 20 30.48 -19.87 2.14
C SER A 20 30.40 -19.51 0.65
N LEU A 21 30.93 -18.34 0.31
CA LEU A 21 30.91 -17.83 -1.07
C LEU A 21 31.78 -18.69 -2.02
N SER A 22 31.37 -18.72 -3.28
CA SER A 22 32.09 -19.37 -4.39
C SER A 22 32.06 -18.49 -5.64
N GLU A 23 32.56 -18.97 -6.78
CA GLU A 23 32.54 -18.22 -8.05
C GLU A 23 31.12 -17.79 -8.44
N ILE A 24 30.11 -18.62 -8.19
CA ILE A 24 28.69 -18.29 -8.34
C ILE A 24 27.97 -18.68 -7.06
N THR A 25 27.43 -17.70 -6.33
CA THR A 25 26.60 -17.97 -5.15
C THR A 25 25.17 -17.55 -5.40
N PHE A 26 24.24 -18.49 -5.24
CA PHE A 26 22.82 -18.21 -5.20
C PHE A 26 22.37 -17.98 -3.76
N SER A 27 21.58 -16.94 -3.54
CA SER A 27 20.99 -16.67 -2.24
C SER A 27 19.63 -16.00 -2.42
N THR A 28 18.84 -16.01 -1.36
CA THR A 28 17.59 -15.25 -1.31
C THR A 28 17.82 -13.91 -0.61
N TYR A 29 16.97 -12.92 -0.91
CA TYR A 29 16.98 -11.64 -0.18
C TYR A 29 16.86 -11.83 1.33
N GLN A 30 16.06 -12.80 1.78
CA GLN A 30 15.91 -13.14 3.18
C GLN A 30 17.19 -13.69 3.81
N SER A 31 17.88 -14.60 3.11
CA SER A 31 19.15 -15.17 3.58
C SER A 31 20.24 -14.09 3.65
N LEU A 32 20.32 -13.23 2.65
CA LEU A 32 21.26 -12.11 2.62
C LEU A 32 21.02 -11.14 3.78
N HIS A 33 19.76 -10.76 4.01
CA HIS A 33 19.40 -9.86 5.11
C HIS A 33 19.62 -10.52 6.49
N SER A 34 19.35 -11.82 6.62
CA SER A 34 19.64 -12.56 7.85
C SER A 34 21.14 -12.60 8.13
N PHE A 35 21.96 -12.77 7.10
CA PHE A 35 23.42 -12.71 7.20
C PHE A 35 23.90 -11.29 7.53
N TYR A 36 23.36 -10.26 6.90
CA TYR A 36 23.67 -8.86 7.25
C TYR A 36 23.42 -8.52 8.73
N LYS A 37 22.42 -9.17 9.36
CA LYS A 37 22.14 -9.03 10.80
C LYS A 37 23.13 -9.73 11.72
N THR A 38 23.89 -10.73 11.24
CA THR A 38 24.87 -11.42 12.09
C THR A 38 26.13 -10.59 12.33
N PHE A 39 26.33 -9.52 11.58
CA PHE A 39 27.45 -8.60 11.76
C PHE A 39 27.06 -7.45 12.69
N GLU A 40 27.80 -7.31 13.79
CA GLU A 40 27.70 -6.15 14.69
C GLU A 40 28.17 -4.87 13.97
N ASN A 41 29.31 -4.95 13.28
CA ASN A 41 29.86 -3.89 12.45
C ASN A 41 29.56 -4.13 10.96
N LYS A 42 29.02 -3.12 10.25
CA LYS A 42 28.61 -3.28 8.84
C LYS A 42 29.79 -3.29 7.88
N GLU A 43 30.91 -2.67 8.25
CA GLU A 43 32.16 -2.73 7.50
C GLU A 43 32.68 -4.17 7.35
N ASP A 44 32.46 -5.04 8.34
CA ASP A 44 32.85 -6.45 8.27
C ASP A 44 32.03 -7.22 7.23
N TYR A 45 30.74 -6.88 7.10
CA TYR A 45 29.87 -7.42 6.06
C TYR A 45 30.37 -7.02 4.67
N PHE A 46 30.72 -5.74 4.44
CA PHE A 46 31.27 -5.31 3.14
C PHE A 46 32.63 -5.94 2.84
N THR A 47 33.49 -6.02 3.86
CA THR A 47 34.82 -6.64 3.76
C THR A 47 34.72 -8.12 3.42
N TYR A 48 33.69 -8.83 3.91
CA TYR A 48 33.42 -10.22 3.58
C TYR A 48 33.23 -10.43 2.07
N PHE A 49 32.34 -9.66 1.41
CA PHE A 49 32.13 -9.78 -0.03
C PHE A 49 33.36 -9.37 -0.84
N LYS A 50 34.04 -8.29 -0.42
CA LYS A 50 35.25 -7.79 -1.09
C LYS A 50 36.41 -8.78 -1.03
N THR A 51 36.66 -9.38 0.14
CA THR A 51 37.77 -10.33 0.34
C THR A 51 37.53 -11.66 -0.38
N ASN A 52 36.27 -12.04 -0.56
CA ASN A 52 35.87 -13.20 -1.37
C ASN A 52 35.83 -12.89 -2.88
N GLY A 53 36.22 -11.69 -3.32
CA GLY A 53 36.36 -11.34 -4.73
C GLY A 53 35.03 -11.26 -5.48
N ILE A 54 33.94 -10.93 -4.80
CA ILE A 54 32.65 -10.67 -5.47
C ILE A 54 32.73 -9.32 -6.17
N GLU A 55 32.48 -9.32 -7.48
CA GLU A 55 32.52 -8.11 -8.33
C GLU A 55 31.15 -7.79 -8.94
N THR A 56 30.27 -8.78 -9.06
CA THR A 56 28.96 -8.65 -9.72
C THR A 56 27.85 -9.15 -8.81
N ILE A 57 26.75 -8.40 -8.73
CA ILE A 57 25.53 -8.76 -8.00
C ILE A 57 24.40 -8.86 -9.02
N VAL A 58 23.82 -10.04 -9.15
CA VAL A 58 22.63 -10.27 -9.97
C VAL A 58 21.40 -10.24 -9.06
N LEU A 59 20.46 -9.37 -9.38
CA LEU A 59 19.20 -9.21 -8.67
C LEU A 59 18.07 -9.75 -9.54
N ASP A 60 17.30 -10.70 -9.02
CA ASP A 60 16.15 -11.27 -9.72
C ASP A 60 14.85 -10.77 -9.09
N GLU A 61 13.91 -10.31 -9.90
CA GLU A 61 12.65 -9.67 -9.51
C GLU A 61 12.79 -8.64 -8.38
N ALA A 62 13.75 -7.72 -8.57
CA ALA A 62 14.08 -6.68 -7.58
C ALA A 62 12.91 -5.72 -7.28
N HIS A 63 11.83 -5.74 -8.06
CA HIS A 63 10.62 -4.96 -7.78
C HIS A 63 9.83 -5.48 -6.57
N HIS A 64 10.06 -6.72 -6.11
CA HIS A 64 9.42 -7.29 -4.90
C HIS A 64 10.18 -6.99 -3.59
N LEU A 65 11.22 -6.14 -3.64
CA LEU A 65 12.15 -6.00 -2.52
C LEU A 65 11.54 -5.22 -1.35
N LYS A 66 11.35 -5.89 -0.21
CA LYS A 66 10.93 -5.23 1.03
C LYS A 66 11.99 -4.23 1.52
N ASN A 67 11.55 -3.16 2.19
CA ASN A 67 12.41 -2.08 2.73
C ASN A 67 13.67 -2.57 3.49
N ALA A 68 13.53 -3.61 4.32
CA ALA A 68 14.65 -4.12 5.10
C ALA A 68 15.71 -4.84 4.24
N TRP A 69 15.28 -5.51 3.17
CA TRP A 69 16.18 -6.19 2.22
C TRP A 69 16.85 -5.17 1.28
N TRP A 70 16.13 -4.10 0.93
CA TRP A 70 16.68 -2.98 0.17
C TRP A 70 17.88 -2.36 0.85
N LYS A 71 17.79 -2.09 2.15
CA LYS A 71 18.87 -1.41 2.87
C LYS A 71 20.19 -2.19 2.83
N CYS A 72 20.18 -3.50 3.08
CA CYS A 72 21.43 -4.27 3.09
C CYS A 72 22.08 -4.36 1.70
N LEU A 73 21.27 -4.43 0.63
CA LEU A 73 21.75 -4.43 -0.75
C LEU A 73 22.26 -3.06 -1.20
N TYR A 74 21.54 -2.00 -0.85
CA TYR A 74 21.93 -0.64 -1.18
C TYR A 74 23.25 -0.26 -0.49
N ASP A 75 23.37 -0.56 0.81
CA ASP A 75 24.61 -0.33 1.56
C ASP A 75 25.78 -1.15 0.95
N LEU A 76 25.53 -2.41 0.57
CA LEU A 76 26.53 -3.23 -0.12
C LEU A 76 26.97 -2.59 -1.43
N LYS A 77 26.02 -2.18 -2.28
CA LYS A 77 26.28 -1.48 -3.55
C LYS A 77 27.13 -0.23 -3.35
N GLN A 78 26.91 0.54 -2.28
CA GLN A 78 27.68 1.75 -2.01
C GLN A 78 29.09 1.48 -1.48
N SER A 79 29.33 0.31 -0.88
CA SER A 79 30.60 -0.02 -0.23
C SER A 79 31.77 -0.30 -1.19
N SER A 80 31.48 -0.63 -2.45
CA SER A 80 32.48 -0.92 -3.49
C SER A 80 31.88 -0.74 -4.88
N LEU A 81 32.72 -0.76 -5.92
CA LEU A 81 32.28 -0.70 -7.31
C LEU A 81 31.78 -2.08 -7.78
N TYR A 82 30.57 -2.45 -7.36
CA TYR A 82 29.89 -3.65 -7.86
C TYR A 82 29.22 -3.40 -9.21
N THR A 83 29.32 -4.37 -10.12
CA THR A 83 28.45 -4.40 -11.30
C THR A 83 27.09 -4.95 -10.87
N ILE A 84 26.03 -4.19 -11.06
CA ILE A 84 24.66 -4.62 -10.76
C ILE A 84 23.99 -5.07 -12.05
N VAL A 85 23.42 -6.26 -12.04
CA VAL A 85 22.58 -6.77 -13.12
C VAL A 85 21.20 -7.06 -12.54
N ALA A 86 20.22 -6.21 -12.82
CA ALA A 86 18.85 -6.39 -12.37
C ALA A 86 18.01 -7.03 -13.47
N LEU A 87 17.42 -8.19 -13.17
CA LEU A 87 16.55 -8.95 -14.06
C LEU A 87 15.13 -8.81 -13.51
N THR A 88 14.23 -8.25 -14.30
CA THR A 88 12.81 -8.17 -13.93
C THR A 88 11.95 -8.19 -15.17
N ALA A 89 10.79 -8.85 -15.10
CA ALA A 89 9.82 -8.84 -16.16
C ALA A 89 9.02 -7.53 -16.22
N THR A 90 8.78 -6.92 -15.06
CA THR A 90 7.95 -5.71 -14.91
C THR A 90 8.61 -4.74 -13.93
N PRO A 91 9.07 -3.58 -14.39
CA PRO A 91 9.49 -2.52 -13.49
C PRO A 91 8.32 -2.09 -12.57
N PRO A 92 8.57 -1.55 -11.36
CA PRO A 92 7.55 -1.25 -10.36
C PRO A 92 6.72 0.01 -10.69
N TYR A 93 6.20 0.15 -11.92
CA TYR A 93 5.44 1.33 -12.33
C TYR A 93 4.12 1.52 -11.55
N ASP A 94 3.54 0.44 -11.05
CA ASP A 94 2.30 0.45 -10.26
C ASP A 94 2.53 0.66 -8.74
N SER A 95 3.79 0.83 -8.32
CA SER A 95 4.16 1.06 -6.93
C SER A 95 4.14 2.53 -6.53
N ASP A 96 4.11 2.79 -5.21
CA ASP A 96 4.27 4.13 -4.67
C ASP A 96 5.58 4.79 -5.12
N ARG A 97 5.59 6.12 -5.28
CA ARG A 97 6.77 6.91 -5.68
C ARG A 97 8.03 6.59 -4.87
N SER A 98 7.87 6.29 -3.58
CA SER A 98 8.99 5.96 -2.69
C SER A 98 9.64 4.61 -3.02
N GLU A 99 8.86 3.63 -3.48
CA GLU A 99 9.35 2.30 -3.88
C GLU A 99 10.02 2.37 -5.24
N ILE A 100 9.44 3.12 -6.17
CA ILE A 100 10.04 3.41 -7.48
C ILE A 100 11.42 4.04 -7.30
N THR A 101 11.53 5.07 -6.45
CA THR A 101 12.81 5.75 -6.19
C THR A 101 13.86 4.79 -5.64
N LYS A 102 13.47 3.94 -4.67
CA LYS A 102 14.36 2.92 -4.11
C LYS A 102 14.83 1.92 -5.16
N TYR A 103 13.92 1.46 -6.01
CA TYR A 103 14.25 0.54 -7.09
C TYR A 103 15.34 1.11 -8.00
N PHE A 104 15.15 2.33 -8.53
CA PHE A 104 16.13 2.96 -9.43
C PHE A 104 17.45 3.30 -8.71
N GLN A 105 17.42 3.66 -7.43
CA GLN A 105 18.65 3.86 -6.64
C GLN A 105 19.50 2.58 -6.53
N LEU A 106 18.85 1.42 -6.42
CA LEU A 106 19.53 0.13 -6.32
C LEU A 106 19.92 -0.42 -7.70
N CYS A 107 18.98 -0.47 -8.63
CA CYS A 107 19.14 -1.15 -9.91
C CYS A 107 19.81 -0.27 -10.99
N GLY A 108 19.69 1.06 -10.88
CA GLY A 108 20.02 1.97 -11.97
C GLY A 108 18.85 2.14 -12.94
N ASP A 109 19.09 2.92 -14.00
CA ASP A 109 18.12 3.10 -15.09
C ASP A 109 17.93 1.80 -15.89
N ILE A 110 16.83 1.72 -16.64
CA ILE A 110 16.54 0.56 -17.47
C ILE A 110 17.44 0.61 -18.71
N ASP A 111 18.30 -0.39 -18.86
CA ASP A 111 19.20 -0.51 -20.01
C ASP A 111 18.49 -1.00 -21.29
N ASP A 112 17.58 -1.96 -21.14
CA ASP A 112 16.85 -2.59 -22.24
C ASP A 112 15.50 -3.15 -21.77
N GLU A 113 14.49 -3.13 -22.64
CA GLU A 113 13.15 -3.68 -22.38
C GLU A 113 12.70 -4.51 -23.58
N ILE A 114 12.33 -5.77 -23.33
CA ILE A 114 11.88 -6.68 -24.38
C ILE A 114 10.36 -6.69 -24.39
N ALA A 115 9.76 -6.18 -25.47
CA ALA A 115 8.32 -6.13 -25.60
C ALA A 115 7.72 -7.54 -25.69
N THR A 116 6.66 -7.80 -24.89
CA THR A 116 5.93 -9.07 -24.90
C THR A 116 5.46 -9.50 -26.30
N PRO A 117 4.93 -8.61 -27.18
CA PRO A 117 4.54 -8.99 -28.53
C PRO A 117 5.69 -9.53 -29.38
N ASP A 118 6.92 -9.03 -29.19
CA ASP A 118 8.09 -9.51 -29.92
C ASP A 118 8.46 -10.93 -29.49
N LEU A 119 8.37 -11.24 -28.19
CA LEU A 119 8.57 -12.60 -27.67
C LEU A 119 7.53 -13.59 -28.21
N VAL A 120 6.27 -13.17 -28.35
CA VAL A 120 5.21 -13.99 -28.96
C VAL A 120 5.47 -14.22 -30.45
N LYS A 121 5.87 -13.17 -31.18
CA LYS A 121 6.20 -13.24 -32.60
C LYS A 121 7.37 -14.18 -32.88
N GLU A 122 8.40 -14.14 -32.05
CA GLU A 122 9.58 -15.02 -32.14
C GLU A 122 9.34 -16.43 -31.55
N GLN A 123 8.11 -16.75 -31.12
CA GLN A 123 7.73 -18.05 -30.52
C GLN A 123 8.50 -18.39 -29.23
N ASN A 124 9.07 -17.39 -28.56
CA ASN A 124 9.70 -17.52 -27.24
C ASN A 124 8.69 -17.44 -26.10
N LEU A 125 7.49 -16.88 -26.35
CA LEU A 125 6.38 -16.81 -25.41
C LEU A 125 5.08 -17.29 -26.09
N CYS A 126 4.24 -18.01 -25.35
CA CYS A 126 2.96 -18.49 -25.85
C CYS A 126 1.97 -17.31 -25.98
N PRO A 127 1.25 -17.16 -27.12
CA PRO A 127 0.14 -16.22 -27.18
C PRO A 127 -0.93 -16.62 -26.15
N HIS A 128 -1.41 -15.64 -25.39
CA HIS A 128 -2.50 -15.82 -24.43
C HIS A 128 -3.61 -14.81 -24.70
N GLN A 129 -4.81 -15.14 -24.22
CA GLN A 129 -5.99 -14.29 -24.25
C GLN A 129 -6.58 -14.29 -22.85
N ASP A 130 -6.63 -13.12 -22.21
CA ASP A 130 -7.28 -12.99 -20.92
C ASP A 130 -8.78 -13.29 -21.06
N TYR A 131 -9.29 -14.10 -20.14
CA TYR A 131 -10.69 -14.48 -20.07
C TYR A 131 -11.26 -14.13 -18.71
N VAL A 132 -12.04 -13.05 -18.65
CA VAL A 132 -12.75 -12.64 -17.43
C VAL A 132 -14.13 -13.29 -17.44
N TYR A 133 -14.35 -14.23 -16.52
CA TYR A 133 -15.65 -14.87 -16.32
C TYR A 133 -16.36 -14.31 -15.10
N LEU A 134 -17.45 -13.57 -15.32
CA LEU A 134 -18.29 -13.07 -14.25
C LEU A 134 -19.29 -14.16 -13.84
N SER A 135 -19.17 -14.65 -12.61
CA SER A 135 -20.13 -15.58 -12.02
C SER A 135 -21.23 -14.84 -11.27
N LYS A 136 -22.45 -15.36 -11.33
CA LYS A 136 -23.53 -14.93 -10.44
C LYS A 136 -23.36 -15.64 -9.10
N PRO A 137 -23.44 -14.93 -7.96
CA PRO A 137 -23.49 -15.59 -6.66
C PRO A 137 -24.70 -16.53 -6.57
N SER A 138 -24.56 -17.60 -5.81
CA SER A 138 -25.67 -18.50 -5.47
C SER A 138 -26.75 -17.78 -4.68
N ASP A 139 -27.96 -18.34 -4.62
CA ASP A 139 -29.06 -17.75 -3.84
C ASP A 139 -28.71 -17.60 -2.35
N ILE A 140 -27.87 -18.50 -1.80
CA ILE A 140 -27.38 -18.42 -0.42
C ILE A 140 -26.48 -17.19 -0.23
N GLU A 141 -25.53 -16.97 -1.14
CA GLU A 141 -24.63 -15.81 -1.10
C GLU A 141 -25.38 -14.50 -1.34
N ILE A 142 -26.36 -14.50 -2.25
CA ILE A 142 -27.25 -13.34 -2.47
C ILE A 142 -27.99 -13.00 -1.18
N ASN A 143 -28.60 -13.99 -0.52
CA ASN A 143 -29.32 -13.77 0.73
C ASN A 143 -28.40 -13.23 1.83
N TYR A 144 -27.17 -13.75 1.93
CA TYR A 144 -26.17 -13.23 2.86
C TYR A 144 -25.84 -11.76 2.56
N ILE A 145 -25.51 -11.42 1.31
CA ILE A 145 -25.19 -10.04 0.89
C ILE A 145 -26.36 -9.09 1.17
N VAL A 146 -27.59 -9.50 0.86
CA VAL A 146 -28.79 -8.70 1.10
C VAL A 146 -29.03 -8.48 2.59
N ASN A 147 -28.88 -9.52 3.41
CA ASN A 147 -29.05 -9.40 4.86
C ASN A 147 -27.98 -8.50 5.47
N PHE A 148 -26.72 -8.67 5.07
CA PHE A 148 -25.62 -7.81 5.53
C PHE A 148 -25.85 -6.34 5.15
N ARG A 149 -26.31 -6.05 3.93
CA ARG A 149 -26.66 -4.69 3.52
C ARG A 149 -27.84 -4.11 4.31
N LYS A 150 -28.82 -4.94 4.68
CA LYS A 150 -29.93 -4.53 5.56
C LYS A 150 -29.43 -4.20 6.96
N GLU A 151 -28.54 -5.01 7.53
CA GLU A 151 -27.94 -4.75 8.84
C GLU A 151 -27.18 -3.42 8.85
N ILE A 152 -26.39 -3.13 7.80
CA ILE A 152 -25.73 -1.83 7.62
C ILE A 152 -26.75 -0.68 7.57
N ALA A 153 -27.81 -0.82 6.77
CA ALA A 153 -28.83 0.22 6.65
C ALA A 153 -29.53 0.49 7.99
N VAL A 154 -29.86 -0.57 8.75
CA VAL A 154 -30.44 -0.45 10.10
C VAL A 154 -29.48 0.26 11.04
N PHE A 155 -28.20 -0.14 11.05
CA PHE A 155 -27.18 0.51 11.87
C PHE A 155 -27.05 2.01 11.57
N ILE A 156 -27.01 2.39 10.29
CA ILE A 156 -26.94 3.80 9.89
C ILE A 156 -28.19 4.56 10.33
N ASP A 157 -29.38 3.96 10.19
CA ASP A 157 -30.63 4.58 10.62
C ASP A 157 -30.74 4.73 12.14
N GLU A 158 -30.18 3.79 12.91
CA GLU A 158 -30.03 3.91 14.37
C GLU A 158 -29.05 5.02 14.74
N LEU A 159 -27.90 5.07 14.07
CA LEU A 159 -26.87 6.09 14.29
C LEU A 159 -27.40 7.51 14.01
N LYS A 160 -28.21 7.69 12.96
CA LYS A 160 -28.88 8.97 12.66
C LYS A 160 -29.83 9.45 13.75
N LYS A 161 -30.41 8.52 14.52
CA LYS A 161 -31.34 8.82 15.64
C LYS A 161 -30.61 9.04 16.96
N ASP A 162 -29.32 8.73 17.04
CA ASP A 162 -28.53 8.92 18.24
C ASP A 162 -28.20 10.40 18.47
N GLU A 163 -28.98 11.06 19.32
CA GLU A 163 -28.79 12.46 19.71
C GLU A 163 -27.43 12.73 20.35
N ILE A 164 -26.87 11.75 21.08
CA ILE A 164 -25.55 11.90 21.72
C ILE A 164 -24.46 11.89 20.64
N PHE A 165 -24.59 11.02 19.64
CA PHE A 165 -23.65 10.99 18.52
C PHE A 165 -23.73 12.27 17.68
N LYS A 166 -24.93 12.78 17.40
CA LYS A 166 -25.10 14.08 16.73
C LYS A 166 -24.43 15.21 17.51
N LEU A 167 -24.63 15.26 18.82
CA LEU A 167 -23.99 16.26 19.68
C LEU A 167 -22.47 16.10 19.70
N PHE A 168 -21.96 14.86 19.67
CA PHE A 168 -20.54 14.57 19.58
C PHE A 168 -19.94 15.13 18.28
N LEU A 169 -20.60 14.92 17.13
CA LEU A 169 -20.19 15.49 15.84
C LEU A 169 -20.25 17.03 15.85
N GLN A 170 -21.32 17.62 16.39
CA GLN A 170 -21.46 19.08 16.47
C GLN A 170 -20.39 19.72 17.36
N ASN A 171 -19.89 19.00 18.37
CA ASN A 171 -18.81 19.47 19.23
C ASN A 171 -17.41 19.13 18.72
N HIS A 172 -17.31 18.33 17.65
CA HIS A 172 -16.02 18.02 17.05
C HIS A 172 -15.33 19.30 16.58
N ARG A 173 -14.02 19.43 16.83
CA ARG A 173 -13.26 20.67 16.56
C ARG A 173 -13.44 21.18 15.13
N PHE A 174 -13.49 20.28 14.15
CA PHE A 174 -13.68 20.62 12.74
C PHE A 174 -15.07 21.18 12.44
N TYR A 175 -16.11 20.81 13.20
CA TYR A 175 -17.44 21.38 13.02
C TYR A 175 -17.67 22.61 13.90
N LYS A 176 -17.26 22.56 15.17
CA LYS A 176 -17.51 23.62 16.15
C LYS A 176 -16.76 24.91 15.81
N ASP A 177 -15.46 24.82 15.57
CA ASP A 177 -14.62 25.97 15.23
C ASP A 177 -13.61 25.60 14.14
N PRO A 178 -14.07 25.47 12.88
CA PRO A 178 -13.21 25.05 11.79
C PRO A 178 -12.09 26.07 11.51
N SER A 179 -12.26 27.35 11.90
CA SER A 179 -11.28 28.41 11.70
C SER A 179 -9.95 28.17 12.41
N THR A 180 -9.97 27.44 13.53
CA THR A 180 -8.78 27.12 14.34
C THR A 180 -8.01 25.90 13.83
N SER A 181 -8.57 25.16 12.88
CA SER A 181 -8.02 23.90 12.36
C SER A 181 -7.99 23.87 10.83
N ILE A 182 -7.88 25.05 10.18
CA ILE A 182 -7.97 25.19 8.72
C ILE A 182 -6.93 24.35 7.99
N ASP A 183 -5.67 24.35 8.44
CA ASP A 183 -4.59 23.60 7.78
C ASP A 183 -4.84 22.08 7.82
N GLU A 184 -5.35 21.56 8.94
CA GLU A 184 -5.71 20.15 9.07
C GLU A 184 -6.95 19.79 8.25
N LEU A 185 -7.93 20.70 8.17
CA LEU A 185 -9.15 20.52 7.39
C LEU A 185 -8.84 20.46 5.89
N TYR A 186 -7.98 21.35 5.37
CA TYR A 186 -7.55 21.28 3.98
C TYR A 186 -6.69 20.04 3.66
N GLY A 187 -6.08 19.42 4.68
CA GLY A 187 -5.41 18.13 4.53
C GLY A 187 -6.37 16.94 4.38
N ASN A 188 -7.64 17.08 4.78
CA ASN A 188 -8.67 16.04 4.64
C ASN A 188 -10.08 16.65 4.54
N PRO A 189 -10.40 17.31 3.40
CA PRO A 189 -11.69 17.97 3.21
C PRO A 189 -12.85 16.97 3.12
N GLU A 190 -12.60 15.73 2.69
CA GLU A 190 -13.62 14.68 2.60
C GLU A 190 -14.18 14.34 3.98
N PHE A 191 -13.33 14.24 4.99
CA PHE A 191 -13.75 13.94 6.36
C PHE A 191 -14.63 15.06 6.96
N PHE A 192 -14.31 16.33 6.69
CA PHE A 192 -15.15 17.44 7.12
C PHE A 192 -16.48 17.48 6.36
N SER A 193 -16.44 17.23 5.05
CA SER A 193 -17.63 17.13 4.21
C SER A 193 -18.57 16.03 4.73
N GLU A 194 -18.02 14.90 5.18
CA GLU A 194 -18.81 13.82 5.75
C GLU A 194 -19.58 14.23 7.01
N ILE A 195 -18.96 14.97 7.93
CA ILE A 195 -19.65 15.45 9.14
C ILE A 195 -20.86 16.31 8.73
N ILE A 196 -20.70 17.18 7.73
CA ILE A 196 -21.77 18.02 7.19
C ILE A 196 -22.87 17.17 6.53
N ILE A 197 -22.50 16.21 5.67
CA ILE A 197 -23.43 15.33 4.96
C ILE A 197 -24.23 14.49 5.95
N PHE A 198 -23.58 13.93 6.97
CA PHE A 198 -24.23 13.16 8.02
C PHE A 198 -25.24 14.01 8.80
N LEU A 199 -24.85 15.19 9.30
CA LEU A 199 -25.76 16.08 10.02
C LEU A 199 -26.91 16.58 9.14
N LYS A 200 -26.66 16.86 7.85
CA LYS A 200 -27.72 17.18 6.90
C LYS A 200 -28.72 16.03 6.77
N SER A 201 -28.23 14.79 6.73
CA SER A 201 -29.06 13.58 6.62
C SER A 201 -29.97 13.35 7.83
N THR A 202 -29.63 13.91 8.99
CA THR A 202 -30.45 13.88 10.21
C THR A 202 -31.44 15.04 10.30
N ARG A 203 -31.57 15.83 9.23
CA ARG A 203 -32.43 17.03 9.09
C ARG A 203 -31.97 18.25 9.91
N GLU A 204 -30.70 18.27 10.33
CA GLU A 204 -30.11 19.48 10.92
C GLU A 204 -29.95 20.55 9.84
N ILE A 205 -30.21 21.81 10.22
CA ILE A 205 -29.94 22.96 9.37
C ILE A 205 -28.45 23.28 9.51
N ILE A 206 -27.70 23.14 8.43
CA ILE A 206 -26.26 23.45 8.40
C ILE A 206 -26.10 24.94 8.06
N PRO A 207 -25.48 25.75 8.94
CA PRO A 207 -25.21 27.15 8.64
C PRO A 207 -24.24 27.28 7.46
N PHE A 208 -24.50 28.21 6.54
CA PHE A 208 -23.65 28.43 5.36
C PHE A 208 -22.19 28.72 5.72
N GLU A 209 -21.93 29.38 6.84
CA GLU A 209 -20.58 29.66 7.37
C GLU A 209 -19.72 28.39 7.53
N LYS A 210 -20.33 27.24 7.84
CA LYS A 210 -19.63 25.95 7.96
C LYS A 210 -19.28 25.38 6.58
N ILE A 211 -20.09 25.67 5.58
CA ILE A 211 -19.93 25.16 4.22
C ILE A 211 -18.98 26.04 3.41
N GLN A 212 -18.98 27.35 3.66
CA GLN A 212 -18.12 28.33 2.99
C GLN A 212 -16.63 27.95 3.08
N ILE A 213 -16.23 27.25 4.14
CA ILE A 213 -14.86 26.79 4.38
C ILE A 213 -14.40 25.73 3.36
N LEU A 214 -15.34 25.04 2.71
CA LEU A 214 -15.07 24.15 1.59
C LEU A 214 -14.83 24.89 0.26
N GLY A 215 -14.83 26.23 0.27
CA GLY A 215 -14.55 27.07 -0.91
C GLY A 215 -15.78 27.56 -1.68
N PHE A 216 -16.99 27.41 -1.11
CA PHE A 216 -18.21 27.93 -1.72
C PHE A 216 -18.41 29.42 -1.43
N GLU A 217 -18.68 30.21 -2.48
CA GLU A 217 -18.88 31.67 -2.33
C GLU A 217 -20.33 32.04 -1.98
N LYS A 218 -21.32 31.26 -2.42
CA LYS A 218 -22.75 31.52 -2.21
C LYS A 218 -23.49 30.24 -1.85
N GLU A 219 -24.50 30.37 -0.99
CA GLU A 219 -25.35 29.25 -0.56
C GLU A 219 -26.09 28.58 -1.73
N ALA A 220 -26.45 29.36 -2.75
CA ALA A 220 -27.14 28.85 -3.94
C ALA A 220 -26.28 27.87 -4.78
N ASP A 221 -24.96 27.90 -4.62
CA ASP A 221 -24.02 27.06 -5.36
C ASP A 221 -23.72 25.73 -4.63
N VAL A 222 -24.32 25.53 -3.45
CA VAL A 222 -24.09 24.36 -2.60
C VAL A 222 -25.15 23.30 -2.84
N GLU A 223 -24.71 22.15 -3.34
CA GLU A 223 -25.50 20.92 -3.33
C GLU A 223 -24.83 19.90 -2.39
N ILE A 224 -25.45 19.64 -1.23
CA ILE A 224 -24.95 18.63 -0.29
C ILE A 224 -25.45 17.26 -0.78
N PRO A 225 -24.56 16.31 -1.10
CA PRO A 225 -24.96 15.00 -1.60
C PRO A 225 -25.72 14.19 -0.54
N PRO A 226 -26.48 13.16 -0.94
CA PRO A 226 -27.09 12.24 0.02
C PRO A 226 -26.01 11.43 0.74
N LEU A 227 -26.31 11.06 2.00
CA LEU A 227 -25.45 10.16 2.76
C LEU A 227 -25.42 8.77 2.11
N THR A 228 -24.23 8.33 1.69
CA THR A 228 -23.96 6.99 1.16
C THR A 228 -23.14 6.18 2.18
N ASN A 229 -22.92 4.89 1.90
CA ASN A 229 -22.06 4.07 2.76
C ASN A 229 -20.59 4.52 2.72
N ASP A 230 -20.09 4.96 1.55
CA ASP A 230 -18.72 5.46 1.39
C ASP A 230 -18.48 6.71 2.25
N TRP A 231 -19.49 7.58 2.30
CA TRP A 231 -19.56 8.73 3.18
C TRP A 231 -19.48 8.30 4.66
N VAL A 232 -20.37 7.39 5.10
CA VAL A 232 -20.36 6.86 6.48
C VAL A 232 -19.03 6.20 6.86
N GLU A 233 -18.34 5.55 5.92
CA GLU A 233 -17.04 4.93 6.17
C GLU A 233 -15.99 5.95 6.65
N LEU A 234 -16.05 7.18 6.14
CA LEU A 234 -15.19 8.28 6.60
C LEU A 234 -15.45 8.68 8.05
N LEU A 235 -16.63 8.38 8.63
CA LEU A 235 -16.90 8.58 10.07
C LEU A 235 -16.32 7.49 10.96
N MET A 236 -15.86 6.36 10.43
CA MET A 236 -15.37 5.22 11.23
C MET A 236 -14.28 5.59 12.27
N PRO A 237 -13.31 6.49 11.98
CA PRO A 237 -12.34 6.95 12.97
C PRO A 237 -12.96 7.66 14.17
N LEU A 238 -14.13 8.30 14.01
CA LEU A 238 -14.89 8.93 15.09
C LEU A 238 -15.85 7.96 15.78
N LEU A 239 -16.45 7.06 15.01
CA LEU A 239 -17.36 6.03 15.51
C LEU A 239 -16.65 5.07 16.45
N THR A 240 -15.43 4.64 16.12
CA THR A 240 -14.74 3.61 16.91
C THR A 240 -14.48 4.06 18.36
N PRO A 241 -13.90 5.24 18.62
CA PRO A 241 -13.82 5.80 19.98
C PRO A 241 -15.21 6.01 20.60
N TYR A 242 -16.15 6.58 19.87
CA TYR A 242 -17.50 6.85 20.38
C TYR A 242 -18.20 5.58 20.89
N MET A 243 -18.18 4.51 20.09
CA MET A 243 -18.73 3.20 20.43
C MET A 243 -18.00 2.60 21.63
N ASN A 244 -16.67 2.71 21.70
CA ASN A 244 -15.86 2.22 22.82
C ASN A 244 -16.19 2.92 24.15
N TYR A 245 -16.46 4.23 24.13
CA TYR A 245 -16.75 5.01 25.33
C TYR A 245 -18.21 4.98 25.76
N ASN A 246 -19.16 4.97 24.82
CA ASN A 246 -20.58 5.16 25.12
C ASN A 246 -21.43 3.90 24.96
N ILE A 247 -20.99 2.89 24.20
CA ILE A 247 -21.84 1.75 23.80
C ILE A 247 -21.28 0.38 24.25
N LEU A 248 -19.96 0.18 24.18
CA LEU A 248 -19.31 -1.09 24.55
C LEU A 248 -19.19 -1.39 26.07
N PRO A 249 -19.23 -0.43 27.02
CA PRO A 249 -19.26 -0.78 28.45
C PRO A 249 -20.50 -1.59 28.85
N GLN A 250 -21.58 -1.57 28.04
CA GLN A 250 -22.85 -2.24 28.34
C GLN A 250 -23.05 -3.59 27.63
N ARG A 251 -22.13 -4.02 26.74
CA ARG A 251 -22.27 -5.27 25.96
C ARG A 251 -21.33 -6.40 26.37
N ASN A 252 -20.79 -6.40 27.58
CA ASN A 252 -19.95 -7.51 28.11
C ASN A 252 -20.71 -8.80 28.50
N HIS A 253 -21.95 -9.01 28.07
CA HIS A 253 -22.72 -10.21 28.43
C HIS A 253 -23.23 -11.08 27.29
N ILE A 254 -22.87 -10.83 26.03
CA ILE A 254 -23.22 -11.74 24.95
C ILE A 254 -22.06 -11.82 23.97
N LEU A 255 -21.19 -12.80 24.19
CA LEU A 255 -20.43 -13.58 23.20
C LEU A 255 -19.51 -14.53 24.01
N LYS A 256 -20.09 -15.67 24.40
CA LYS A 256 -19.38 -16.94 24.60
C LYS A 256 -19.71 -17.81 23.40
#